data_AF-A0A849TWP9-F1
#
_entry.id   AF-A0A849TWP9-F1
#
_cell.length_a   1.000
_cell.length_b   1.000
_cell.length_c   1.000
_cell.angle_alpha   90.00
_cell.angle_beta   90.00
_cell.angle_gamma   90.00
#
_symmetry.space_group_name_H-M   'P 1'
#
loop_
_entity.id
_entity.type
_entity.pdbx_description
1 polymer ?
#
loop_
_entity_poly.entity_id
_entity_poly.type
_entity_poly.pdbx_seq_one_letter_code
_entity_poly.pdbx_strand_id
1 'polypeptide(L)' 'MAKITEIAPDLFRITTFVAPFNIQFSQFLMRDDQPLLFHTGPRALFAEVKAAVA' A
#
# COMPACT_ATOMS: atom_id res chain seq x y z
N MET A 1 -9.04 6.68 0.89
CA MET A 1 -7.73 7.14 1.40
C MET A 1 -7.03 5.95 2.01
N ALA A 2 -5.87 5.62 1.47
CA ALA A 2 -5.07 4.50 1.94
C ALA A 2 -4.61 4.71 3.39
N LYS A 3 -4.67 3.64 4.20
CA LYS A 3 -4.15 3.60 5.56
C LYS A 3 -2.77 2.95 5.53
N ILE A 4 -1.79 3.60 6.15
CA ILE A 4 -0.43 3.06 6.29
C ILE A 4 -0.28 2.50 7.70
N THR A 5 0.33 1.34 7.83
CA THR A 5 0.64 0.71 9.12
C THR A 5 1.98 0.02 9.02
N GLU A 6 2.93 0.37 9.87
CA GLU A 6 4.17 -0.39 10.06
C GLU A 6 3.82 -1.70 10.80
N ILE A 7 4.07 -2.84 10.15
CA ILE A 7 3.70 -4.17 10.68
C ILE A 7 4.91 -4.98 11.17
N ALA A 8 6.11 -4.53 10.82
CA ALA A 8 7.41 -4.96 11.31
C ALA A 8 8.41 -3.81 11.04
N PRO A 9 9.60 -3.80 11.67
CA PRO A 9 10.61 -2.78 11.40
C PRO A 9 10.83 -2.61 9.90
N ASP A 10 10.65 -1.38 9.41
CA ASP A 10 10.86 -1.00 8.01
C ASP A 10 9.91 -1.66 6.98
N LEU A 11 8.90 -2.41 7.44
CA LEU A 11 7.87 -3.02 6.61
C LEU A 11 6.50 -2.37 6.85
N PHE A 12 6.02 -1.68 5.82
CA PHE A 12 4.79 -0.92 5.85
C PHE A 12 3.72 -1.62 5.01
N ARG A 13 2.53 -1.80 5.58
CA ARG A 13 1.33 -2.21 4.86
C ARG A 13 0.48 -0.97 4.54
N ILE A 14 0.24 -0.76 3.26
CA ILE A 14 -0.62 0.30 2.72
C ILE A 14 -1.93 -0.36 2.31
N THR A 15 -3.04 -0.02 2.97
CA THR A 15 -4.32 -0.69 2.75
C THR A 15 -5.38 0.29 2.27
N THR A 16 -6.06 -0.05 1.18
CA THR A 16 -7.27 0.63 0.71
C THR A 16 -8.46 -0.32 0.82
N PHE A 17 -9.50 0.08 1.56
CA PHE A 17 -10.74 -0.69 1.66
C PHE A 17 -11.73 -0.24 0.58
N VAL A 18 -12.23 -1.19 -0.21
CA VAL A 18 -13.20 -0.94 -1.27
C VAL A 18 -14.56 -1.46 -0.82
N ALA A 19 -15.36 -0.58 -0.24
CA ALA A 19 -16.65 -0.91 0.36
C ALA A 19 -17.64 -1.64 -0.57
N PRO A 20 -17.79 -1.25 -1.86
CA PRO A 20 -18.71 -1.95 -2.77
C PRO A 20 -18.40 -3.44 -2.97
N PHE A 21 -17.14 -3.84 -2.79
CA PHE A 21 -16.70 -5.23 -2.91
C PHE A 21 -16.41 -5.89 -1.57
N ASN A 22 -16.50 -5.14 -0.45
CA ASN A 22 -16.11 -5.59 0.88
C ASN A 22 -14.70 -6.23 0.93
N ILE A 23 -13.76 -5.67 0.18
CA ILE A 23 -12.39 -6.20 0.03
C ILE A 23 -11.36 -5.13 0.40
N GLN A 24 -10.26 -5.58 1.03
CA GLN A 24 -9.08 -4.77 1.28
C GLN A 24 -8.00 -5.09 0.25
N PHE A 25 -7.44 -4.05 -0.36
CA PHE A 25 -6.24 -4.15 -1.18
C PHE A 25 -5.06 -3.66 -0.35
N SER A 26 -4.14 -4.57 0.00
CA SER A 26 -2.94 -4.25 0.78
C SER A 26 -1.70 -4.35 -0.08
N GLN A 27 -0.95 -3.26 -0.19
CA GLN A 27 0.39 -3.21 -0.78
C GLN A 27 1.42 -3.21 0.35
N PHE A 28 2.64 -3.66 0.04
CA PHE A 28 3.73 -3.70 1.02
C PHE A 28 4.92 -2.89 0.52
N LEU A 29 5.38 -1.97 1.35
CA LEU A 29 6.59 -1.19 1.13
C LEU A 29 7.64 -1.64 2.14
N MET A 30 8.79 -2.05 1.63
CA MET A 30 9.98 -2.32 2.42
C MET A 30 10.94 -1.14 2.25
N ARG A 31 11.24 -0.46 3.35
CA ARG A 31 12.27 0.58 3.40
C ARG A 31 13.62 -0.09 3.60
N ASP A 32 14.51 0.13 2.67
CA ASP A 32 15.87 -0.42 2.67
C ASP A 32 16.74 0.48 1.79
N ASP A 33 18.05 0.24 1.75
CA ASP A 33 18.98 0.88 0.82
C ASP A 33 18.57 0.63 -0.64
N GLN A 34 17.90 -0.50 -0.89
CA GLN A 34 17.22 -0.81 -2.15
C GLN A 34 15.72 -1.04 -1.88
N PRO A 35 14.90 0.02 -1.93
CA PRO A 35 13.50 -0.09 -1.51
C PRO A 35 12.67 -0.97 -2.46
N LEU A 36 11.75 -1.73 -1.89
CA LEU A 36 10.84 -2.60 -2.62
C LEU A 36 9.39 -2.20 -2.36
N LEU A 37 8.63 -1.94 -3.43
CA LEU A 37 7.18 -1.85 -3.41
C LEU A 37 6.57 -3.10 -4.04
N PHE A 38 5.98 -3.96 -3.22
CA PHE A 38 5.30 -5.17 -3.68
C PHE A 38 3.92 -4.82 -4.23
N HIS A 39 3.86 -4.71 -5.57
CA HIS A 39 2.72 -4.39 -6.43
C HIS A 39 1.97 -3.08 -6.12
N THR A 40 1.31 -2.50 -7.11
CA THR A 40 0.45 -1.31 -6.92
C THR A 40 -1.05 -1.61 -6.99
N GLY A 41 -1.40 -2.90 -7.11
CA GLY A 41 -2.79 -3.33 -7.28
C GLY A 41 -3.43 -2.86 -8.61
N PRO A 42 -4.77 -2.79 -8.68
CA PRO A 42 -5.51 -2.33 -9.85
C PRO A 42 -5.20 -0.87 -10.23
N ARG A 43 -5.31 -0.54 -11.53
CA ARG A 43 -5.05 0.80 -12.08
C ARG A 43 -5.79 1.93 -11.33
N ALA A 44 -7.03 1.68 -10.90
CA ALA A 44 -7.82 2.67 -10.17
C ALA A 44 -7.23 3.05 -8.80
N LEU A 45 -6.46 2.16 -8.16
CA LEU A 45 -5.83 2.42 -6.86
C LEU A 45 -4.47 3.09 -6.96
N PHE A 46 -3.87 3.14 -8.16
CA PHE A 46 -2.49 3.60 -8.33
C PHE A 46 -2.25 5.02 -7.80
N ALA A 47 -3.21 5.93 -7.98
CA ALA A 47 -3.08 7.30 -7.50
C ALA A 47 -3.01 7.37 -5.96
N GLU A 48 -3.82 6.58 -5.25
CA GLU A 48 -3.79 6.50 -3.79
C GLU A 48 -2.50 5.82 -3.30
N VAL A 49 -2.06 4.76 -3.96
CA VAL A 49 -0.79 4.08 -3.62
C VAL A 49 0.40 5.01 -3.84
N LYS A 50 0.46 5.71 -4.97
CA LYS A 50 1.52 6.69 -5.27
C LYS A 50 1.57 7.78 -4.21
N ALA A 51 0.42 8.32 -3.79
CA ALA A 51 0.36 9.34 -2.76
C ALA A 51 0.81 8.82 -1.38
N ALA A 52 0.61 7.52 -1.10
CA ALA A 52 1.00 6.90 0.17
C ALA A 52 2.49 6.54 0.27
N VAL A 53 3.20 6.44 -0.86
CA VAL A 53 4.62 6.08 -0.93
C VAL A 53 5.52 7.31 -1.18
N ALA A 54 4.92 8.47 -1.48
CA ALA A 54 5.62 9.71 -1.83
C ALA A 54 6.42 10.33 -0.67
#